data_AF-A0A917FL92-F1
#
_entry.id   AF-A0A917FL92-F1
#
_cell.length_a   1.000
_cell.length_b   1.000
_cell.length_c   1.000
_cell.angle_alpha   90.00
_cell.angle_beta   90.00
_cell.angle_gamma   90.00
#
_symmetry.space_group_name_H-M   'P 1'
#
loop_
_entity.id
_entity.type
_entity.pdbx_description
1 polymer ?
#
loop_
_entity_poly.entity_id
_entity_poly.type
_entity_poly.pdbx_seq_one_letter_code
_entity_poly.pdbx_strand_id
1 'polypeptide(L)'
;MSELRKPMLHLHTQFNRDIPWDSIDMDFMNTNQSAHGEREYGFIGTRLGINRKVVVGYWENPDVIARISGWMHTAVAVAESRNLKGSFRR
;
A
#
# COMPACT_ATOMS: atom_id res chain seq x y z
N MET A 1 -10.02 -11.46 -3.14
CA MET A 1 -8.60 -11.43 -2.68
C MET A 1 -7.96 -12.81 -2.51
N SER A 2 -8.73 -13.91 -2.49
CA SER A 2 -8.19 -15.27 -2.35
C SER A 2 -7.27 -15.73 -3.50
N GLU A 3 -7.29 -15.04 -4.65
CA GLU A 3 -6.46 -15.38 -5.81
C GLU A 3 -5.17 -14.55 -5.94
N LEU A 4 -4.95 -13.55 -5.06
CA LEU A 4 -3.77 -12.70 -5.16
C LEU A 4 -2.51 -13.45 -4.68
N ARG A 5 -1.67 -13.87 -5.63
CA ARG A 5 -0.40 -14.57 -5.34
C ARG A 5 0.83 -13.65 -5.36
N LYS A 6 0.68 -12.41 -5.82
CA LYS A 6 1.77 -11.43 -5.90
C LYS A 6 1.93 -10.69 -4.56
N PRO A 7 3.15 -10.26 -4.19
CA PRO A 7 3.35 -9.39 -3.03
C PRO A 7 2.45 -8.16 -3.11
N MET A 8 1.87 -7.76 -1.98
CA MET A 8 0.91 -6.66 -1.89
C MET A 8 1.46 -5.52 -1.02
N LEU A 9 1.34 -4.29 -1.53
CA LEU A 9 1.56 -3.06 -0.78
C LEU A 9 0.25 -2.28 -0.69
N HIS A 10 -0.05 -1.80 0.51
CA HIS A 10 -1.15 -0.91 0.80
C HIS A 10 -0.55 0.47 1.10
N LEU A 11 -0.77 1.42 0.19
CA LEU A 11 -0.31 2.81 0.32
C LEU A 11 -1.47 3.64 0.87
N HIS A 12 -1.27 4.14 2.09
CA HIS A 12 -2.17 5.05 2.76
C HIS A 12 -1.79 6.50 2.58
N THR A 13 -2.44 7.12 1.61
CA THR A 13 -2.17 8.49 1.18
C THR A 13 -3.48 9.24 0.92
N GLN A 14 -3.37 10.55 0.89
CA GLN A 14 -4.43 11.45 0.45
C GLN A 14 -3.89 12.30 -0.71
N PHE A 15 -4.78 12.69 -1.63
CA PHE A 15 -4.38 13.51 -2.78
C PHE A 15 -3.95 14.90 -2.34
N ASN A 16 -4.69 15.48 -1.40
CA ASN A 16 -4.34 16.74 -0.75
C ASN A 16 -3.41 16.48 0.44
N ARG A 17 -2.33 17.25 0.56
CA ARG A 17 -1.46 17.24 1.74
C ARG A 17 -2.13 17.91 2.93
N ASP A 18 -2.76 19.05 2.66
CA ASP A 18 -3.35 19.93 3.66
C ASP A 18 -4.87 20.03 3.42
N ILE A 19 -5.65 20.21 4.49
CA ILE A 19 -7.10 20.38 4.40
C ILE A 19 -7.38 21.83 3.97
N PRO A 20 -8.15 22.07 2.89
CA PRO A 20 -8.49 23.41 2.45
C PRO A 20 -9.61 23.99 3.33
N TRP A 21 -9.26 24.51 4.50
CA TRP A 21 -10.22 24.95 5.52
C TRP A 21 -11.22 26.01 5.03
N ASP A 22 -10.79 26.89 4.12
CA ASP A 22 -11.61 28.01 3.64
C ASP A 22 -12.58 27.60 2.51
N SER A 23 -12.42 26.40 1.92
CA SER A 23 -13.21 25.94 0.78
C SER A 23 -13.69 24.50 0.93
N ILE A 24 -13.63 23.95 2.14
CA ILE A 24 -14.06 22.57 2.40
C ILE A 24 -15.58 22.48 2.35
N ASP A 25 -16.09 21.56 1.55
CA ASP A 25 -17.51 21.23 1.47
C ASP A 25 -17.73 19.71 1.55
N MET A 26 -18.99 19.30 1.48
CA MET A 26 -19.37 17.89 1.55
C MET A 26 -18.88 17.10 0.33
N ASP A 27 -18.69 17.74 -0.83
CA ASP A 27 -18.19 17.07 -2.02
C ASP A 27 -16.69 16.76 -1.89
N PHE A 28 -15.92 17.69 -1.32
CA PHE A 28 -14.53 17.48 -0.94
C PHE A 28 -14.38 16.35 0.09
N MET A 29 -15.25 16.35 1.11
CA MET A 29 -15.26 15.34 2.17
C MET A 29 -15.71 13.97 1.65
N ASN A 30 -16.59 13.90 0.66
CA ASN A 30 -17.00 12.65 0.00
C ASN A 30 -15.89 12.08 -0.89
N THR A 31 -15.12 12.94 -1.54
CA THR A 31 -14.09 12.53 -2.49
C THR A 31 -12.80 12.10 -1.79
N ASN A 32 -12.42 12.74 -0.68
CA ASN A 32 -11.13 12.52 0.00
C ASN A 32 -11.24 11.61 1.24
N GLN A 33 -12.03 10.54 1.16
CA GLN A 33 -12.31 9.64 2.29
C GLN A 33 -11.26 8.55 2.54
N SER A 34 -10.08 8.63 1.92
CA SER A 34 -9.00 7.64 2.11
C SER A 34 -8.66 7.42 3.60
N ALA A 35 -8.77 8.47 4.43
CA ALA A 35 -8.60 8.39 5.88
C ALA A 35 -9.50 7.34 6.58
N HIS A 36 -10.71 7.12 6.06
CA HIS A 36 -11.65 6.12 6.58
C HIS A 36 -11.61 4.80 5.79
N GLY A 37 -11.68 4.88 4.45
CA GLY A 37 -11.75 3.68 3.59
C GLY A 37 -10.52 2.77 3.72
N GLU A 38 -9.36 3.33 4.03
CA GLU A 38 -8.14 2.55 4.19
C GLU A 38 -8.04 1.86 5.56
N ARG A 39 -8.72 2.38 6.59
CA ARG A 39 -8.85 1.67 7.86
C ARG A 39 -9.72 0.43 7.72
N GLU A 40 -10.81 0.53 6.95
CA GLU A 40 -11.68 -0.61 6.62
C GLU A 40 -10.94 -1.65 5.78
N TYR A 41 -10.18 -1.21 4.77
CA TYR A 41 -9.31 -2.08 3.99
C TYR A 41 -8.21 -2.74 4.85
N GLY A 42 -7.68 -1.97 5.80
CA GLY A 42 -6.82 -2.44 6.88
C GLY A 42 -7.47 -3.60 7.64
N PHE A 43 -8.67 -3.39 8.15
CA PHE A 43 -9.40 -4.39 8.93
C PHE A 43 -9.63 -5.69 8.16
N ILE A 44 -10.16 -5.63 6.93
CA ILE A 44 -10.49 -6.84 6.16
C ILE A 44 -9.25 -7.65 5.79
N GLY A 45 -8.14 -6.99 5.41
CA GLY A 45 -6.92 -7.72 5.04
C GLY A 45 -6.26 -8.41 6.24
N THR A 46 -6.31 -7.81 7.43
CA THR A 46 -5.86 -8.47 8.67
C THR A 46 -6.78 -9.64 9.01
N ARG A 47 -8.10 -9.46 8.90
CA ARG A 47 -9.09 -10.50 9.17
C ARG A 47 -8.93 -11.73 8.27
N LEU A 48 -8.55 -11.52 7.01
CA LEU A 48 -8.29 -12.58 6.02
C LEU A 48 -6.87 -13.15 6.09
N GLY A 49 -6.01 -12.67 6.99
CA GLY A 49 -4.62 -13.14 7.12
C GLY A 49 -3.74 -12.81 5.90
N ILE A 50 -4.07 -11.74 5.16
CA ILE A 50 -3.34 -11.37 3.94
C ILE A 50 -2.06 -10.63 4.34
N ASN A 51 -0.91 -11.23 4.00
CA ASN A 51 0.39 -10.59 4.16
C ASN A 51 0.53 -9.40 3.21
N ARG A 52 0.71 -8.20 3.76
CA ARG A 52 0.91 -6.95 3.00
C ARG A 52 1.87 -6.00 3.71
N LYS A 53 2.58 -5.19 2.94
CA LYS A 53 3.29 -4.02 3.47
C LYS A 53 2.32 -2.85 3.55
N VAL A 54 2.31 -2.12 4.67
CA VAL A 54 1.57 -0.86 4.80
C VAL A 54 2.58 0.30 4.83
N VAL A 55 2.34 1.32 3.99
CA VAL A 55 3.07 2.59 3.98
C VAL A 55 2.05 3.70 4.14
N VAL A 56 2.30 4.65 5.04
CA VAL A 56 1.38 5.77 5.32
C VAL A 56 2.13 7.07 5.09
N GLY A 57 1.48 8.03 4.44
CA GLY A 57 1.97 9.40 4.27
C GLY A 57 1.56 10.01 2.92
N TYR A 58 1.89 11.29 2.74
CA TYR A 58 1.63 12.02 1.50
C TYR A 58 2.44 11.45 0.33
N TRP A 59 1.82 11.29 -0.84
CA TRP A 59 2.42 10.61 -1.98
C TRP A 59 3.68 11.29 -2.55
N GLU A 60 3.81 12.62 -2.42
CA GLU A 60 5.04 13.33 -2.82
C GLU A 60 6.11 13.36 -1.72
N ASN A 61 5.83 12.82 -0.53
CA ASN A 61 6.83 12.80 0.53
C ASN A 61 8.00 11.88 0.14
N PRO A 62 9.26 12.39 0.10
CA PRO A 62 10.43 11.59 -0.25
C PRO A 62 10.58 10.31 0.58
N ASP A 63 10.20 10.33 1.87
CA ASP A 63 10.26 9.16 2.75
C ASP A 63 9.23 8.09 2.34
N VAL A 64 8.05 8.50 1.88
CA VAL A 64 7.02 7.58 1.36
C VAL A 64 7.52 6.93 0.07
N ILE A 65 8.07 7.73 -0.84
CA ILE A 65 8.66 7.25 -2.09
C ILE A 65 9.80 6.26 -1.82
N ALA A 66 10.71 6.59 -0.89
CA ALA A 66 11.82 5.72 -0.52
C ALA A 66 11.34 4.37 0.06
N ARG A 67 10.30 4.39 0.91
CA ARG A 67 9.70 3.18 1.46
C ARG A 67 9.01 2.31 0.40
N ILE A 68 8.34 2.93 -0.57
CA ILE A 68 7.74 2.22 -1.71
C ILE A 68 8.85 1.61 -2.58
N SER A 69 9.89 2.37 -2.91
CA SER A 69 11.03 1.91 -3.71
C SER A 69 11.73 0.71 -3.06
N GLY A 70 12.04 0.78 -1.75
CA GLY A 70 12.62 -0.35 -1.03
C GLY A 70 11.72 -1.59 -1.02
N TRP A 71 10.40 -1.40 -0.94
CA TRP A 71 9.45 -2.51 -1.03
C TRP A 71 9.38 -3.11 -2.45
N MET A 72 9.45 -2.28 -3.50
CA MET A 72 9.48 -2.76 -4.89
C MET A 72 10.69 -3.67 -5.14
N HIS A 73 11.87 -3.30 -4.65
CA HIS A 73 13.07 -4.16 -4.74
C HIS A 73 12.84 -5.52 -4.07
N THR A 74 12.24 -5.52 -2.88
CA THR A 74 11.90 -6.76 -2.16
C THR A 74 10.86 -7.60 -2.94
N ALA A 75 9.85 -6.96 -3.52
CA ALA A 75 8.81 -7.63 -4.30
C ALA A 75 9.37 -8.29 -5.56
N VAL A 76 10.29 -7.62 -6.26
CA VAL A 76 11.00 -8.19 -7.42
C VAL A 76 11.86 -9.38 -6.98
N ALA A 77 12.64 -9.26 -5.90
CA ALA A 77 13.45 -10.37 -5.40
C ALA A 77 12.60 -11.60 -5.06
N VAL A 78 11.41 -11.41 -4.47
CA VAL A 78 10.46 -12.50 -4.19
C VAL A 78 9.84 -13.09 -5.47
N ALA A 79 9.60 -12.26 -6.49
CA ALA A 79 9.09 -12.75 -7.76
C ALA A 79 10.15 -13.59 -8.49
N GLU A 80 11.41 -13.14 -8.54
CA GLU A 80 12.52 -13.83 -9.18
C GLU A 80 12.92 -15.11 -8.43
N SER A 81 12.88 -15.11 -7.09
CA SER A 81 13.19 -16.30 -6.29
C SER A 81 12.25 -17.48 -6.56
N ARG A 82 11.01 -17.21 -7.02
CA ARG A 82 10.05 -18.25 -7.43
C ARG A 82 10.37 -18.86 -8.79
N ASN A 83 11.11 -18.16 -9.63
CA ASN A 83 11.55 -18.61 -10.95
C ASN A 83 12.97 -19.22 -10.93
N LEU A 84 13.73 -18.96 -9.87
CA LEU A 84 15.02 -19.59 -9.59
C LEU A 84 14.83 -21.09 -9.40
N LYS A 85 15.12 -21.87 -10.46
CA LYS A 85 15.27 -23.32 -10.39
C LYS A 85 16.58 -23.66 -9.69
N GLY A 86 16.52 -23.82 -8.37
CA GLY A 86 17.63 -24.33 -7.60
C GLY A 86 17.82 -25.83 -7.82
N SER A 87 18.77 -26.19 -8.70
CA SER A 87 19.61 -27.38 -8.51
C SER A 87 20.47 -27.16 -7.26
N PHE A 88 19.83 -27.22 -6.09
CA PHE A 88 20.52 -27.27 -4.81
C PHE A 88 19.71 -28.17 -3.87
N ARG A 89 19.53 -29.43 -4.31
CA ARG A 89 19.47 -30.55 -3.38
C ARG A 89 20.93 -30.80 -2.95
N ARG A 90 21.23 -30.45 -1.71
CA ARG A 90 22.16 -31.26 -0.91
C ARG A 90 21.31 -32.09 0.02
#